data_AF-A0A5C6DCT6-F1
#
_entry.id   AF-A0A5C6DCT6-F1
#
_cell.length_a   1.000
_cell.length_b   1.000
_cell.length_c   1.000
_cell.angle_alpha   90.00
_cell.angle_beta   90.00
_cell.angle_gamma   90.00
#
_symmetry.space_group_name_H-M   'P 1'
#
loop_
_entity.id
_entity.type
_entity.pdbx_description
1 polymer ?
#
loop_
_entity_poly.entity_id
_entity_poly.type
_entity_poly.pdbx_seq_one_letter_code
_entity_poly.pdbx_strand_id
1 'polypeptide(L)'
;MRVIVAKKAGFCMGVRKAMDNALDAAHKVGSNDGTVYTEGPLIHNPQVLEKLEKQGIMALNEETDLSKSTVVIRAHGITPKRRQELEASGAEICDATCPRVKRVQSIIEENAKNGYSTVIVGDEGHAEVIGLLGYTEGNGYVISSPEEVLELPEMEKICIVAQTTQDMNTFALIAEELKHRYKNHKVFDTICSSTSRRQEEVIRLSEDVDAMIVVGGRGSANTNRLVQISEKKGVPAFLVETEHELNLKKLADYGVIGVTAGASTPNWLLERVVDKVQNYQGKKNKKMQSFTEKVITILIGSFMYIGIGAASFSYASSVLLGINPRIKFCAIATLFLFSMYVLNYFTNKEAAALSEPSRAKLYEKHQGVFMVLGIVAAILSSVLAFTINIDAFFCIFFASLFGIAYRVSIVPKKFASIVRYRSLAQIPGSKEMFISIAWAVSTGLIPFLGAPESSLSSLPVVLAFTFSMVFMRTVLLDVRDVQGDRIIGKETIPIAIGKNNTKAILVVMSILLTILLIISPINGWTSGFSYYLLPCAAYACGYLYLYHKRLIPSDLACESITDFNFILAGIMVAIWHFFVI
;
A
#
# COMPACT_ATOMS: atom_id res chain seq x y z
N MET A 1 -13.78 5.05 22.06
CA MET A 1 -14.65 5.63 21.03
C MET A 1 -14.74 4.63 19.89
N ARG A 2 -15.89 4.48 19.27
CA ARG A 2 -16.03 3.63 18.08
C ARG A 2 -15.58 4.44 16.86
N VAL A 3 -14.78 3.85 15.98
CA VAL A 3 -14.34 4.50 14.74
C VAL A 3 -14.91 3.76 13.54
N ILE A 4 -15.52 4.49 12.60
CA ILE A 4 -16.04 3.95 11.34
C ILE A 4 -15.27 4.62 10.19
N VAL A 5 -14.57 3.83 9.38
CA VAL A 5 -13.77 4.36 8.26
C VAL A 5 -14.55 4.26 6.96
N ALA A 6 -14.62 5.35 6.21
CA ALA A 6 -15.24 5.39 4.89
C ALA A 6 -14.49 4.46 3.90
N LYS A 7 -15.22 3.59 3.17
CA LYS A 7 -14.64 2.56 2.29
C LYS A 7 -13.98 3.14 1.04
N LYS A 8 -14.32 4.37 0.65
CA LYS A 8 -13.75 5.11 -0.50
C LYS A 8 -12.73 6.16 -0.07
N ALA A 9 -12.35 6.21 1.20
CA ALA A 9 -11.31 7.10 1.69
C ALA A 9 -9.96 6.85 1.00
N GLY A 10 -9.21 7.93 0.77
CA GLY A 10 -7.85 7.91 0.23
C GLY A 10 -7.76 8.02 -1.30
N PHE A 11 -6.57 7.73 -1.84
CA PHE A 11 -6.21 7.94 -3.25
C PHE A 11 -7.28 7.51 -4.26
N CYS A 12 -7.65 8.42 -5.16
CA CYS A 12 -8.42 8.06 -6.35
C CYS A 12 -7.52 7.45 -7.44
N MET A 13 -8.14 6.86 -8.47
CA MET A 13 -7.39 6.26 -9.59
C MET A 13 -6.50 7.28 -10.31
N GLY A 14 -7.00 8.50 -10.55
CA GLY A 14 -6.23 9.56 -11.23
C GLY A 14 -4.99 9.98 -10.45
N VAL A 15 -5.15 10.21 -9.14
CA VAL A 15 -4.03 10.51 -8.23
C VAL A 15 -3.02 9.36 -8.19
N ARG A 16 -3.50 8.11 -8.07
CA ARG A 16 -2.62 6.93 -8.07
C ARG A 16 -1.82 6.85 -9.36
N LYS A 17 -2.46 7.04 -10.51
CA LYS A 17 -1.79 7.04 -11.82
C LYS A 17 -0.76 8.16 -11.92
N ALA A 18 -1.07 9.36 -11.42
CA ALA A 18 -0.13 10.48 -11.46
C ALA A 18 1.11 10.21 -10.60
N MET A 19 0.91 9.66 -9.39
CA MET A 19 2.00 9.19 -8.52
C MET A 19 2.82 8.10 -9.19
N ASP A 20 2.17 7.07 -9.74
CA ASP A 20 2.82 5.95 -10.40
C ASP A 20 3.69 6.44 -11.58
N ASN A 21 3.15 7.32 -12.42
CA ASN A 21 3.88 7.90 -13.54
C ASN A 21 5.12 8.71 -13.09
N ALA A 22 4.99 9.51 -12.02
CA ALA A 22 6.10 10.32 -11.51
C ALA A 22 7.23 9.45 -10.95
N LEU A 23 6.87 8.42 -10.19
CA LEU A 23 7.82 7.46 -9.64
C LEU A 23 8.48 6.65 -10.76
N ASP A 24 7.70 6.14 -11.71
CA ASP A 24 8.23 5.37 -12.85
C ASP A 24 9.18 6.25 -13.71
N ALA A 25 8.88 7.54 -13.87
CA ALA A 25 9.78 8.49 -14.53
C ALA A 25 11.10 8.64 -13.76
N ALA A 26 11.05 8.81 -12.44
CA ALA A 26 12.25 8.91 -11.60
C ALA A 26 13.10 7.63 -11.65
N HIS A 27 12.44 6.46 -11.65
CA HIS A 27 13.12 5.17 -11.80
C HIS A 27 13.83 5.02 -13.15
N LYS A 28 13.22 5.47 -14.24
CA LYS A 28 13.85 5.45 -15.58
C LYS A 28 15.08 6.36 -15.66
N VAL A 29 15.01 7.52 -15.01
CA VAL A 29 16.09 8.51 -15.01
C VAL A 29 17.26 8.08 -14.12
N GLY A 30 17.04 7.22 -13.12
CA GLY A 30 17.96 6.76 -12.06
C GLY A 30 19.30 6.11 -12.46
N SER A 31 19.82 6.35 -13.67
CA SER A 31 21.17 5.98 -14.13
C SER A 31 21.84 7.05 -15.02
N ASN A 32 21.15 8.12 -15.38
CA ASN A 32 21.66 9.23 -16.20
C ASN A 32 21.52 10.57 -15.43
N ASP A 33 22.28 11.61 -15.80
CA ASP A 33 22.25 12.96 -15.18
C ASP A 33 20.90 13.72 -15.33
N GLY A 34 19.79 13.03 -15.63
CA GLY A 34 18.48 13.64 -15.79
C GLY A 34 17.83 13.96 -14.43
N THR A 35 16.94 14.95 -14.41
CA THR A 35 16.10 15.28 -13.25
C THR A 35 14.63 15.15 -13.64
N VAL A 36 13.80 14.67 -12.71
CA VAL A 36 12.35 14.58 -12.90
C VAL A 36 11.68 15.76 -12.22
N TYR A 37 10.95 16.54 -13.00
CA TYR A 37 10.15 17.64 -12.50
C TYR A 37 8.67 17.39 -12.68
N THR A 38 7.86 18.07 -11.90
CA THR A 38 6.39 18.07 -11.99
C THR A 38 5.93 19.49 -12.35
N GLU A 39 4.98 19.60 -13.27
CA GLU A 39 4.43 20.90 -13.68
C GLU A 39 3.45 21.40 -12.61
N GLY A 40 4.01 22.05 -11.59
CA GLY A 40 3.38 22.37 -10.31
C GLY A 40 3.25 21.15 -9.38
N PRO A 41 2.63 21.31 -8.19
CA PRO A 41 2.46 20.19 -7.27
C PRO A 41 1.71 19.03 -7.94
N LEU A 42 2.33 17.83 -7.92
CA LEU A 42 1.75 16.63 -8.54
C LEU A 42 0.34 16.33 -8.01
N ILE A 43 0.17 16.50 -6.69
CA ILE A 43 -1.09 16.41 -5.97
C ILE A 43 -1.12 17.42 -4.82
N HIS A 44 -2.32 17.71 -4.30
CA HIS A 44 -2.51 18.56 -3.13
C HIS A 44 -2.43 17.74 -1.82
N ASN A 45 -1.23 17.28 -1.47
CA ASN A 45 -0.93 16.65 -0.17
C ASN A 45 0.52 16.90 0.24
N PRO A 46 0.78 17.74 1.26
CA PRO A 46 2.14 18.17 1.59
C PRO A 46 3.06 17.02 2.02
N GLN A 47 2.54 16.03 2.75
CA GLN A 47 3.34 14.90 3.22
C GLN A 47 3.80 13.98 2.08
N VAL A 48 3.02 13.89 0.99
CA VAL A 48 3.43 13.17 -0.22
C VAL A 48 4.43 13.98 -1.03
N LEU A 49 4.24 15.30 -1.16
CA LEU A 49 5.18 16.17 -1.86
C LEU A 49 6.57 16.15 -1.22
N GLU A 50 6.66 16.23 0.12
CA GLU A 50 7.93 16.12 0.85
C GLU A 50 8.65 14.79 0.57
N LYS A 51 7.90 13.70 0.39
CA LYS A 51 8.47 12.38 0.06
C LYS A 51 8.98 12.30 -1.37
N LEU A 52 8.25 12.90 -2.32
CA LEU A 52 8.67 12.99 -3.73
C LEU A 52 9.95 13.81 -3.87
N GLU A 53 10.06 14.93 -3.15
CA GLU A 53 11.27 15.76 -3.13
C GLU A 53 12.48 14.98 -2.61
N LYS A 54 12.32 14.18 -1.54
CA LYS A 54 13.37 13.27 -1.04
C LYS A 54 13.79 12.21 -2.05
N GLN A 55 12.94 11.90 -3.02
CA GLN A 55 13.24 11.00 -4.13
C GLN A 55 13.77 11.72 -5.38
N GLY A 56 14.02 13.04 -5.30
CA GLY A 56 14.53 13.84 -6.42
C GLY A 56 13.47 14.25 -7.43
N ILE A 57 12.18 14.13 -7.08
CA ILE A 57 11.06 14.61 -7.90
C ILE A 57 10.60 15.95 -7.34
N MET A 58 10.82 17.03 -8.09
CA MET A 58 10.57 18.41 -7.64
C MET A 58 9.50 19.09 -8.49
N ALA A 59 8.83 20.12 -7.97
CA ALA A 59 7.99 20.99 -8.80
C ALA A 59 8.86 21.92 -9.65
N LEU A 60 8.41 22.24 -10.87
CA LEU A 60 9.06 23.20 -11.74
C LEU A 60 9.01 24.61 -11.18
N ASN A 61 10.14 25.31 -11.30
CA ASN A 61 10.25 26.75 -11.09
C ASN A 61 10.57 27.41 -12.44
N GLU A 62 10.30 28.72 -12.56
CA GLU A 62 10.50 29.46 -13.83
C GLU A 62 11.96 29.44 -14.32
N GLU A 63 12.92 29.30 -13.40
CA GLU A 63 14.36 29.28 -13.69
C GLU A 63 14.94 27.87 -13.94
N THR A 64 14.10 26.83 -13.98
CA THR A 64 14.58 25.45 -14.13
C THR A 64 15.05 25.18 -15.56
N ASP A 65 16.34 24.81 -15.71
CA ASP A 65 16.83 24.24 -16.97
C ASP A 65 16.20 22.87 -17.21
N LEU A 66 15.37 22.81 -18.24
CA LEU A 66 14.64 21.62 -18.65
C LEU A 66 15.43 20.72 -19.60
N SER A 67 16.64 21.13 -20.01
CA SER A 67 17.47 20.35 -20.90
C SER A 67 17.81 18.98 -20.27
N LYS A 68 17.51 17.89 -21.00
CA LYS A 68 17.66 16.50 -20.51
C LYS A 68 16.86 16.17 -19.24
N SER A 69 15.74 16.83 -19.02
CA SER A 69 14.80 16.52 -17.92
C SER A 69 13.58 15.74 -18.40
N THR A 70 12.88 15.11 -17.46
CA THR A 70 11.52 14.59 -17.69
C THR A 70 10.54 15.45 -16.92
N VAL A 71 9.54 16.00 -17.60
CA VAL A 71 8.47 16.80 -16.97
C VAL A 71 7.19 15.98 -16.90
N VAL A 72 6.72 15.76 -15.67
CA VAL A 72 5.48 15.05 -15.38
C VAL A 72 4.34 16.05 -15.29
N ILE A 73 3.38 15.95 -16.21
CA ILE A 73 2.16 16.77 -16.17
C ILE A 73 1.26 16.24 -15.04
N ARG A 74 0.90 17.12 -14.10
CA ARG A 74 0.06 16.78 -12.94
C ARG A 74 -1.34 16.27 -13.32
N ALA A 75 -2.01 15.60 -12.38
CA ALA A 75 -3.31 14.96 -12.61
C ALA A 75 -4.41 15.91 -13.13
N HIS A 76 -4.31 17.20 -12.80
CA HIS A 76 -5.23 18.26 -13.20
C HIS A 76 -5.08 18.71 -14.66
N GLY A 77 -4.03 18.26 -15.36
CA GLY A 77 -3.73 18.71 -16.71
C GLY A 77 -3.13 20.12 -16.76
N ILE A 78 -2.89 20.57 -17.99
CA ILE A 78 -2.32 21.87 -18.35
C ILE A 78 -3.00 22.40 -19.62
N THR A 79 -2.78 23.67 -19.95
CA THR A 79 -3.28 24.28 -21.18
C THR A 79 -2.53 23.76 -22.42
N PRO A 80 -3.14 23.80 -23.62
CA PRO A 80 -2.45 23.47 -24.87
C PRO A 80 -1.19 24.31 -25.10
N LYS A 81 -1.25 25.61 -24.79
CA LYS A 81 -0.11 26.53 -24.87
C LYS A 81 1.04 26.08 -23.97
N ARG A 82 0.76 25.77 -22.70
CA ARG A 82 1.79 25.32 -21.76
C ARG A 82 2.42 23.99 -22.17
N ARG A 83 1.63 23.09 -22.76
CA ARG A 83 2.17 21.84 -23.33
C ARG A 83 3.19 22.14 -24.44
N GLN A 84 2.87 23.03 -25.38
CA GLN A 84 3.79 23.41 -26.46
C GLN A 84 5.08 24.03 -25.92
N GLU A 85 5.01 24.87 -24.88
CA GLU A 85 6.18 25.44 -24.21
C GLU A 85 7.08 24.35 -23.62
N LEU A 86 6.50 23.35 -22.95
CA LEU A 86 7.26 22.22 -22.41
C LEU A 86 7.88 21.35 -23.50
N GLU A 87 7.16 21.08 -24.59
CA GLU A 87 7.66 20.30 -25.73
C GLU A 87 8.83 21.03 -26.42
N ALA A 88 8.73 22.36 -26.55
CA ALA A 88 9.78 23.21 -27.13
C ALA A 88 11.04 23.31 -26.24
N SER A 89 10.93 23.05 -24.94
CA SER A 89 12.07 23.09 -24.00
C SER A 89 13.07 21.94 -24.16
N GLY A 90 12.71 20.89 -24.94
CA GLY A 90 13.52 19.68 -25.10
C GLY A 90 13.38 18.67 -23.96
N ALA A 91 12.45 18.89 -23.02
CA ALA A 91 12.11 17.93 -21.98
C ALA A 91 11.33 16.73 -22.53
N GLU A 92 11.55 15.55 -21.96
CA GLU A 92 10.66 14.41 -22.18
C GLU A 92 9.37 14.62 -21.37
N ILE A 93 8.21 14.59 -22.03
CA ILE A 93 6.93 14.80 -21.35
C ILE A 93 6.31 13.48 -20.91
N CYS A 94 6.10 13.35 -19.60
CA CYS A 94 5.30 12.29 -19.00
C CYS A 94 3.90 12.82 -18.65
N ASP A 95 2.91 12.56 -19.50
CA ASP A 95 1.56 13.07 -19.27
C ASP A 95 0.77 12.22 -18.25
N ALA A 96 0.70 12.71 -17.01
CA ALA A 96 -0.04 12.10 -15.91
C ALA A 96 -1.45 12.67 -15.72
N THR A 97 -1.96 13.45 -16.68
CA THR A 97 -3.32 14.01 -16.62
C THR A 97 -4.35 12.89 -16.45
N CYS A 98 -5.28 13.08 -15.52
CA CYS A 98 -6.34 12.13 -15.25
C CYS A 98 -7.19 11.89 -16.52
N PRO A 99 -7.49 10.64 -16.92
CA PRO A 99 -8.33 10.38 -18.09
C PRO A 99 -9.72 11.02 -18.02
N ARG A 100 -10.23 11.31 -16.81
CA ARG A 100 -11.49 12.02 -16.62
C ARG A 100 -11.36 13.50 -16.98
N VAL A 101 -10.25 14.14 -16.61
CA VAL A 101 -9.94 15.52 -16.99
C VAL A 101 -9.73 15.62 -18.51
N LYS A 102 -8.98 14.68 -19.10
CA LYS A 102 -8.82 14.61 -20.57
C LYS A 102 -10.14 14.55 -21.31
N ARG A 103 -11.12 13.80 -20.78
CA ARG A 103 -12.48 13.75 -21.35
C ARG A 103 -13.15 15.13 -21.34
N VAL A 104 -13.02 15.89 -20.25
CA VAL A 104 -13.58 17.25 -20.18
C VAL A 104 -12.90 18.16 -21.19
N GLN A 105 -11.56 18.10 -21.27
CA GLN A 105 -10.79 18.84 -22.27
C GLN A 105 -11.28 18.55 -23.70
N SER A 106 -11.48 17.28 -24.05
CA SER A 106 -12.02 16.88 -25.37
C SER A 106 -13.45 17.37 -25.61
N ILE A 107 -14.32 17.34 -24.60
CA ILE A 107 -15.71 17.87 -24.71
C ILE A 107 -15.68 19.38 -24.99
N ILE A 108 -14.84 20.13 -24.25
CA ILE A 108 -14.69 21.57 -24.44
C ILE A 108 -14.17 21.86 -25.84
N GLU A 109 -13.08 21.20 -26.25
CA GLU A 109 -12.46 21.40 -27.56
C GLU A 109 -13.41 21.10 -28.72
N GLU A 110 -14.18 20.02 -28.64
CA GLU A 110 -15.16 19.66 -29.67
C GLU A 110 -16.29 20.70 -29.76
N ASN A 111 -16.78 21.22 -28.63
CA ASN A 111 -17.87 22.20 -28.65
C ASN A 111 -17.37 23.61 -29.05
N ALA A 112 -16.16 23.99 -28.66
CA ALA A 112 -15.52 25.24 -29.10
C ALA A 112 -15.42 25.30 -30.63
N LYS A 113 -14.94 24.21 -31.28
CA LYS A 113 -14.90 24.07 -32.75
C LYS A 113 -16.27 24.16 -33.42
N ASN A 114 -17.34 23.87 -32.68
CA ASN A 114 -18.73 23.98 -33.15
C ASN A 114 -19.38 25.35 -32.83
N GLY A 115 -18.58 26.33 -32.37
CA GLY A 115 -19.03 27.69 -32.08
C GLY A 115 -19.78 27.85 -30.75
N TYR A 116 -19.58 26.94 -29.79
CA TYR A 116 -20.15 27.08 -28.45
C TYR A 116 -19.20 27.84 -27.53
N SER A 117 -19.71 28.81 -26.79
CA SER A 117 -19.03 29.36 -25.62
C SER A 117 -19.11 28.36 -24.46
N THR A 118 -18.04 28.19 -23.68
CA THR A 118 -18.02 27.21 -22.59
C THR A 118 -18.22 27.90 -21.24
N VAL A 119 -19.17 27.42 -20.44
CA VAL A 119 -19.34 27.79 -19.03
C VAL A 119 -18.85 26.63 -18.17
N ILE A 120 -17.78 26.86 -17.40
CA ILE A 120 -17.16 25.90 -16.51
C ILE A 120 -17.65 26.19 -15.09
N VAL A 121 -18.43 25.26 -14.53
CA VAL A 121 -18.84 25.33 -13.13
C VAL A 121 -17.71 24.78 -12.25
N GLY A 122 -16.99 25.66 -11.57
CA GLY A 122 -15.75 25.31 -10.88
C GLY A 122 -15.16 26.48 -10.10
N ASP A 123 -14.07 26.19 -9.41
CA ASP A 123 -13.37 27.20 -8.59
C ASP A 123 -12.38 27.97 -9.47
N GLU A 124 -12.55 29.29 -9.59
CA GLU A 124 -11.64 30.15 -10.34
C GLU A 124 -10.21 30.04 -9.79
N GLY A 125 -9.20 30.05 -10.68
CA GLY A 125 -7.80 29.89 -10.31
C GLY A 125 -7.38 28.45 -9.95
N HIS A 126 -8.32 27.49 -9.87
CA HIS A 126 -7.96 26.10 -9.66
C HIS A 126 -7.19 25.54 -10.88
N ALA A 127 -6.13 24.77 -10.62
CA ALA A 127 -5.25 24.18 -11.65
C ALA A 127 -5.99 23.48 -12.78
N GLU A 128 -7.01 22.68 -12.44
CA GLU A 128 -7.85 21.99 -13.42
C GLU A 128 -8.65 22.99 -14.27
N VAL A 129 -9.27 23.99 -13.65
CA VAL A 129 -10.09 24.99 -14.33
C VAL A 129 -9.25 25.84 -15.29
N ILE A 130 -8.06 26.27 -14.87
CA ILE A 130 -7.08 26.93 -15.75
C ILE A 130 -6.75 26.03 -16.95
N GLY A 131 -6.49 24.75 -16.70
CA GLY A 131 -6.23 23.77 -17.74
C GLY A 131 -7.39 23.63 -18.74
N LEU A 132 -8.63 23.59 -18.24
CA LEU A 132 -9.85 23.49 -19.05
C LEU A 132 -10.12 24.76 -19.88
N LEU A 133 -9.93 25.95 -19.29
CA LEU A 133 -10.07 27.23 -20.00
C LEU A 133 -9.18 27.30 -21.24
N GLY A 134 -7.99 26.69 -21.21
CA GLY A 134 -7.09 26.63 -22.35
C GLY A 134 -7.64 25.90 -23.59
N TYR A 135 -8.71 25.10 -23.45
CA TYR A 135 -9.34 24.36 -24.55
C TYR A 135 -10.58 25.07 -25.13
N THR A 136 -10.92 26.26 -24.62
CA THR A 136 -12.16 26.99 -24.98
C THR A 136 -12.01 27.89 -26.21
N GLU A 137 -10.84 27.90 -26.85
CA GLU A 137 -10.49 28.82 -27.95
C GLU A 137 -10.71 30.31 -27.57
N GLY A 138 -10.58 30.64 -26.28
CA GLY A 138 -10.74 31.99 -25.75
C GLY A 138 -12.18 32.36 -25.35
N ASN A 139 -13.16 31.49 -25.60
CA ASN A 139 -14.58 31.71 -25.31
C ASN A 139 -15.05 30.93 -24.07
N GLY A 140 -14.29 31.01 -22.98
CA GLY A 140 -14.54 30.30 -21.73
C GLY A 140 -14.88 31.22 -20.56
N TYR A 141 -15.85 30.83 -19.74
CA TYR A 141 -16.27 31.52 -18.52
C TYR A 141 -16.27 30.55 -17.35
N VAL A 142 -15.90 31.01 -16.15
CA VAL A 142 -15.93 30.22 -14.93
C VAL A 142 -16.94 30.83 -13.99
N ILE A 143 -17.79 29.99 -13.39
CA ILE A 143 -18.68 30.40 -12.31
C ILE A 143 -18.70 29.37 -11.19
N SER A 144 -18.90 29.84 -9.97
CA SER A 144 -18.89 28.99 -8.76
C SER A 144 -20.23 28.94 -8.03
N SER A 145 -21.14 29.86 -8.34
CA SER A 145 -22.43 30.04 -7.66
C SER A 145 -23.58 30.35 -8.63
N PRO A 146 -24.86 30.06 -8.27
CA PRO A 146 -26.02 30.42 -9.09
C PRO A 146 -26.15 31.92 -9.33
N GLU A 147 -25.72 32.75 -8.40
CA GLU A 147 -25.83 34.21 -8.48
C GLU A 147 -24.97 34.79 -9.62
N GLU A 148 -23.78 34.20 -9.85
CA GLU A 148 -22.86 34.58 -10.93
C GLU A 148 -23.43 34.30 -12.33
N VAL A 149 -24.49 33.49 -12.45
CA VAL A 149 -25.16 33.25 -13.74
C VAL A 149 -25.66 34.54 -14.36
N LEU A 150 -26.06 35.53 -13.54
CA LEU A 150 -26.54 36.84 -14.00
C LEU A 150 -25.43 37.72 -14.60
N GLU A 151 -24.18 37.51 -14.19
CA GLU A 151 -23.03 38.31 -14.62
C GLU A 151 -22.46 37.88 -15.97
N LEU A 152 -22.85 36.69 -16.45
CA LEU A 152 -22.42 36.18 -17.74
C LEU A 152 -22.92 37.04 -18.91
N PRO A 153 -22.11 37.19 -19.99
CA PRO A 153 -22.54 37.90 -21.18
C PRO A 153 -23.61 37.13 -21.96
N GLU A 154 -24.30 37.81 -22.87
CA GLU A 154 -25.18 37.15 -23.82
C GLU A 154 -24.38 36.30 -24.82
N MET A 155 -24.81 35.06 -25.03
CA MET A 155 -24.12 34.06 -25.84
C MET A 155 -25.16 33.27 -26.65
N GLU A 156 -24.88 33.00 -27.92
CA GLU A 156 -25.84 32.32 -28.81
C GLU A 156 -25.96 30.82 -28.49
N LYS A 157 -24.84 30.18 -28.13
CA LYS A 157 -24.73 28.73 -27.87
C LYS A 157 -23.78 28.49 -26.71
N ILE A 158 -24.22 27.74 -25.69
CA ILE A 158 -23.39 27.45 -24.52
C ILE A 158 -23.16 25.96 -24.29
N CYS A 159 -21.94 25.60 -23.91
CA CYS A 159 -21.54 24.28 -23.44
C CYS A 159 -21.25 24.38 -21.94
N ILE A 160 -22.01 23.65 -21.13
CA ILE A 160 -21.89 23.67 -19.67
C ILE A 160 -21.15 22.41 -19.24
N VAL A 161 -20.04 22.60 -18.54
CA VAL A 161 -19.22 21.52 -17.96
C VAL A 161 -18.94 21.83 -16.49
N ALA A 162 -18.64 20.81 -15.71
CA ALA A 162 -18.20 20.94 -14.32
C ALA A 162 -16.71 20.61 -14.15
N GLN A 163 -16.05 21.26 -13.20
CA GLN A 163 -14.81 20.74 -12.63
C GLN A 163 -15.06 19.34 -12.04
N THR A 164 -14.13 18.41 -12.23
CA THR A 164 -14.33 16.98 -11.89
C THR A 164 -14.51 16.72 -10.39
N THR A 165 -14.10 17.68 -9.55
CA THR A 165 -14.25 17.67 -8.09
C THR A 165 -15.37 18.56 -7.57
N GLN A 166 -16.20 19.14 -8.45
CA GLN A 166 -17.32 20.00 -8.07
C GLN A 166 -18.41 19.21 -7.31
N ASP A 167 -19.25 19.93 -6.58
CA ASP A 167 -20.43 19.42 -5.90
C ASP A 167 -21.61 19.23 -6.85
N MET A 168 -22.24 18.08 -6.72
CA MET A 168 -23.33 17.67 -7.60
C MET A 168 -24.57 18.56 -7.47
N ASN A 169 -24.88 19.04 -6.26
CA ASN A 169 -26.05 19.89 -6.03
C ASN A 169 -25.79 21.30 -6.56
N THR A 170 -24.61 21.86 -6.26
CA THR A 170 -24.20 23.17 -6.80
C THR A 170 -24.21 23.17 -8.33
N PHE A 171 -23.63 22.14 -8.96
CA PHE A 171 -23.66 22.01 -10.41
C PHE A 171 -25.08 21.90 -10.96
N ALA A 172 -25.94 21.08 -10.35
CA ALA A 172 -27.33 20.94 -10.80
C ALA A 172 -28.10 22.26 -10.75
N LEU A 173 -27.98 23.03 -9.66
CA LEU A 173 -28.63 24.33 -9.51
C LEU A 173 -28.15 25.32 -10.58
N ILE A 174 -26.84 25.47 -10.74
CA ILE A 174 -26.25 26.37 -11.73
C ILE A 174 -26.63 25.95 -13.17
N ALA A 175 -26.60 24.65 -13.46
CA ALA A 175 -26.96 24.15 -14.76
C ALA A 175 -28.43 24.45 -15.11
N GLU A 176 -29.37 24.33 -14.17
CA GLU A 176 -30.77 24.69 -14.41
C GLU A 176 -30.94 26.19 -14.70
N GLU A 177 -30.31 27.06 -13.91
CA GLU A 177 -30.34 28.52 -14.15
C GLU A 177 -29.78 28.89 -15.53
N LEU A 178 -28.67 28.27 -15.94
CA LEU A 178 -28.09 28.46 -17.27
C LEU A 178 -29.01 27.96 -18.38
N LYS A 179 -29.72 26.84 -18.20
CA LYS A 179 -30.70 26.33 -19.19
C LYS A 179 -31.87 27.30 -19.36
N HIS A 180 -32.31 27.94 -18.27
CA HIS A 180 -33.37 28.94 -18.32
C HIS A 180 -32.92 30.21 -19.04
N ARG A 181 -31.67 30.65 -18.82
CA ARG A 181 -31.12 31.86 -19.45
C ARG A 181 -30.79 31.66 -20.94
N TYR A 182 -30.16 30.55 -21.31
CA TYR A 182 -29.66 30.33 -22.68
C TYR A 182 -30.42 29.23 -23.40
N LYS A 183 -31.11 29.60 -24.50
CA LYS A 183 -31.96 28.66 -25.26
C LYS A 183 -31.19 27.52 -25.91
N ASN A 184 -30.02 27.80 -26.50
CA ASN A 184 -29.19 26.78 -27.14
C ASN A 184 -28.08 26.37 -26.17
N HIS A 185 -28.31 25.29 -25.43
CA HIS A 185 -27.35 24.79 -24.45
C HIS A 185 -27.06 23.30 -24.65
N LYS A 186 -25.85 22.90 -24.29
CA LYS A 186 -25.48 21.49 -24.06
C LYS A 186 -24.94 21.36 -22.65
N VAL A 187 -25.45 20.40 -21.89
CA VAL A 187 -25.01 20.17 -20.51
C VAL A 187 -24.29 18.84 -20.43
N PHE A 188 -23.07 18.87 -19.94
CA PHE A 188 -22.27 17.68 -19.69
C PHE A 188 -21.95 17.61 -18.20
N ASP A 189 -22.54 16.63 -17.50
CA ASP A 189 -22.09 16.29 -16.16
C ASP A 189 -20.71 15.61 -16.24
N THR A 190 -19.70 16.42 -15.99
CA THR A 190 -18.30 16.02 -16.01
C THR A 190 -17.73 15.77 -14.61
N ILE A 191 -18.57 15.78 -13.57
CA ILE A 191 -18.15 15.41 -12.22
C ILE A 191 -17.69 13.95 -12.22
N CYS A 192 -16.52 13.69 -11.63
CA CYS A 192 -15.96 12.36 -11.62
C CYS A 192 -16.77 11.44 -10.70
N SER A 193 -17.13 10.24 -11.16
CA SER A 193 -17.84 9.26 -10.34
C SER A 193 -17.10 8.86 -9.05
N SER A 194 -15.77 9.04 -9.01
CA SER A 194 -14.99 8.84 -7.79
C SER A 194 -15.21 9.95 -6.76
N THR A 195 -15.50 11.17 -7.20
CA THR A 195 -15.91 12.31 -6.37
C THR A 195 -17.33 12.05 -5.85
N SER A 196 -18.29 11.79 -6.75
CA SER A 196 -19.70 11.52 -6.42
C SER A 196 -19.86 10.42 -5.37
N ARG A 197 -19.20 9.27 -5.58
CA ARG A 197 -19.25 8.15 -4.64
C ARG A 197 -18.66 8.45 -3.27
N ARG A 198 -17.66 9.34 -3.17
CA ARG A 198 -17.09 9.77 -1.88
C ARG A 198 -18.03 10.73 -1.17
N GLN A 199 -18.62 11.67 -1.91
CA GLN A 199 -19.61 12.60 -1.37
C GLN A 199 -20.83 11.84 -0.84
N GLU A 200 -21.38 10.91 -1.62
CA GLU A 200 -22.48 10.02 -1.19
C GLU A 200 -22.11 9.18 0.04
N GLU A 201 -20.89 8.64 0.10
CA GLU A 201 -20.45 7.86 1.25
C GLU A 201 -20.31 8.71 2.51
N VAL A 202 -19.78 9.93 2.40
CA VAL A 202 -19.72 10.87 3.54
C VAL A 202 -21.11 11.28 3.99
N ILE A 203 -22.05 11.51 3.06
CA ILE A 203 -23.46 11.78 3.39
C ILE A 203 -24.05 10.63 4.21
N ARG A 204 -23.92 9.39 3.74
CA ARG A 204 -24.44 8.21 4.46
C ARG A 204 -23.74 8.01 5.80
N LEU A 205 -22.41 8.15 5.83
CA LEU A 205 -21.65 7.99 7.06
C LEU A 205 -22.03 9.03 8.11
N SER A 206 -22.36 10.26 7.68
CA SER A 206 -22.81 11.33 8.58
C SER A 206 -24.11 11.00 9.32
N GLU A 207 -24.91 10.05 8.82
CA GLU A 207 -26.14 9.60 9.48
C GLU A 207 -25.85 8.62 10.64
N ASP A 208 -24.65 8.01 10.67
CA ASP A 208 -24.27 6.94 11.59
C ASP A 208 -23.22 7.38 12.64
N VAL A 209 -22.81 8.66 12.66
CA VAL A 209 -21.67 9.15 13.47
C VAL A 209 -21.98 10.48 14.17
N ASP A 210 -21.33 10.70 15.31
CA ASP A 210 -21.47 11.93 16.11
C ASP A 210 -20.51 13.04 15.68
N ALA A 211 -19.39 12.66 15.04
CA ALA A 211 -18.39 13.57 14.50
C ALA A 211 -17.65 12.94 13.31
N MET A 212 -17.16 13.80 12.42
CA MET A 212 -16.37 13.41 11.25
C MET A 212 -14.93 13.93 11.33
N ILE A 213 -13.96 13.06 11.11
CA ILE A 213 -12.57 13.44 10.82
C ILE A 213 -12.32 13.29 9.32
N VAL A 214 -11.86 14.35 8.68
CA VAL A 214 -11.48 14.36 7.26
C VAL A 214 -9.97 14.51 7.18
N VAL A 215 -9.29 13.48 6.67
CA VAL A 215 -7.83 13.47 6.54
C VAL A 215 -7.41 13.95 5.15
N GLY A 216 -6.60 15.00 5.08
CA GLY A 216 -6.02 15.47 3.83
C GLY A 216 -5.47 16.88 3.89
N GLY A 217 -4.76 17.28 2.83
CA GLY A 217 -4.14 18.59 2.73
C GLY A 217 -5.18 19.72 2.64
N ARG A 218 -4.93 20.83 3.34
CA ARG A 218 -5.85 21.99 3.40
C ARG A 218 -6.04 22.67 2.04
N GLY A 219 -5.05 22.58 1.15
CA GLY A 219 -5.15 23.07 -0.23
C GLY A 219 -5.95 22.17 -1.19
N SER A 220 -6.55 21.07 -0.72
CA SER A 220 -7.28 20.13 -1.58
C SER A 220 -8.79 20.46 -1.63
N ALA A 221 -9.27 20.92 -2.79
CA ALA A 221 -10.69 21.23 -3.03
C ALA A 221 -11.61 20.06 -2.66
N ASN A 222 -11.26 18.83 -3.10
CA ASN A 222 -12.02 17.63 -2.74
C ASN A 222 -12.05 17.40 -1.22
N THR A 223 -10.94 17.62 -0.51
CA THR A 223 -10.88 17.41 0.95
C THR A 223 -11.77 18.40 1.68
N ASN A 224 -11.68 19.69 1.33
CA ASN A 224 -12.55 20.73 1.89
C ASN A 224 -14.03 20.47 1.60
N ARG A 225 -14.35 19.94 0.41
CA ARG A 225 -15.74 19.58 0.07
C ARG A 225 -16.31 18.50 0.99
N LEU A 226 -15.52 17.49 1.38
CA LEU A 226 -15.98 16.46 2.31
C LEU A 226 -16.27 17.04 3.71
N VAL A 227 -15.48 18.02 4.15
CA VAL A 227 -15.73 18.77 5.40
C VAL A 227 -17.06 19.50 5.30
N GLN A 228 -17.25 20.31 4.26
CA GLN A 228 -18.48 21.09 4.03
C GLN A 228 -19.73 20.21 3.95
N ILE A 229 -19.65 19.04 3.31
CA ILE A 229 -20.77 18.09 3.23
C ILE A 229 -21.13 17.56 4.62
N SER A 230 -20.14 17.24 5.45
CA SER A 230 -20.36 16.76 6.81
C SER A 230 -21.03 17.86 7.67
N GLU A 231 -20.54 19.09 7.57
CA GLU A 231 -21.10 20.24 8.30
C GLU A 231 -22.53 20.57 7.85
N LYS A 232 -22.82 20.52 6.54
CA LYS A 232 -24.18 20.68 5.99
C LYS A 232 -25.15 19.62 6.48
N LYS A 233 -24.65 18.45 6.88
CA LYS A 233 -25.45 17.38 7.51
C LYS A 233 -25.59 17.54 9.02
N GLY A 234 -25.06 18.61 9.60
CA GLY A 234 -25.14 18.90 11.03
C GLY A 234 -24.13 18.14 11.88
N VAL A 235 -23.15 17.47 11.26
CA VAL A 235 -22.12 16.70 11.96
C VAL A 235 -20.84 17.54 12.09
N PRO A 236 -20.31 17.75 13.32
CA PRO A 236 -19.03 18.43 13.52
C PRO A 236 -17.90 17.76 12.72
N ALA A 237 -17.20 18.54 11.91
CA ALA A 237 -16.14 18.05 11.04
C ALA A 237 -14.76 18.60 11.45
N PHE A 238 -13.76 17.72 11.50
CA PHE A 238 -12.38 18.02 11.87
C PHE A 238 -11.44 17.73 10.70
N LEU A 239 -10.93 18.77 10.06
CA LEU A 239 -9.90 18.66 9.02
C LEU A 239 -8.50 18.58 9.65
N VAL A 240 -7.80 17.48 9.40
CA VAL A 240 -6.43 17.25 9.85
C VAL A 240 -5.55 16.80 8.68
N GLU A 241 -4.32 17.30 8.60
CA GLU A 241 -3.35 16.76 7.64
C GLU A 241 -2.61 15.55 8.24
N THR A 242 -2.34 15.56 9.55
CA THR A 242 -1.64 14.47 10.25
C THR A 242 -2.30 14.07 11.57
N GLU A 243 -1.89 12.91 12.13
CA GLU A 243 -2.36 12.47 13.45
C GLU A 243 -1.94 13.39 14.60
N HIS A 244 -0.97 14.29 14.36
CA HIS A 244 -0.47 15.23 15.36
C HIS A 244 -1.41 16.44 15.56
N GLU A 245 -2.24 16.76 14.57
CA GLU A 245 -3.23 17.84 14.64
C GLU A 245 -4.51 17.43 15.41
N LEU A 246 -4.66 16.14 15.74
CA LEU A 246 -5.84 15.63 16.43
C LEU A 246 -5.96 16.20 17.85
N ASN A 247 -7.03 16.97 18.09
CA ASN A 247 -7.43 17.34 19.44
C ASN A 247 -8.24 16.21 20.09
N LEU A 248 -7.54 15.20 20.59
CA LEU A 248 -8.15 14.00 21.18
C LEU A 248 -9.07 14.31 22.37
N LYS A 249 -8.84 15.42 23.10
CA LYS A 249 -9.72 15.82 24.21
C LYS A 249 -11.10 16.22 23.71
N LYS A 250 -11.17 17.03 22.64
CA LYS A 250 -12.46 17.40 21.99
C LYS A 250 -13.13 16.19 21.35
N LEU A 251 -12.34 15.30 20.75
CA LEU A 251 -12.88 14.08 20.13
C LEU A 251 -13.46 13.11 21.17
N ALA A 252 -12.98 13.16 22.42
CA ALA A 252 -13.45 12.31 23.51
C ALA A 252 -14.94 12.48 23.85
N ASP A 253 -15.52 13.63 23.50
CA ASP A 253 -16.91 13.98 23.76
C ASP A 253 -17.88 13.28 22.80
N TYR A 254 -17.37 12.66 21.72
CA TYR A 254 -18.15 11.95 20.69
C TYR A 254 -18.05 10.43 20.88
N GLY A 255 -19.17 9.71 20.76
CA GLY A 255 -19.24 8.27 20.97
C GLY A 255 -18.75 7.47 19.76
N VAL A 256 -19.24 7.85 18.58
CA VAL A 256 -18.95 7.27 17.27
C VAL A 256 -18.33 8.32 16.38
N ILE A 257 -17.10 8.08 15.93
CA ILE A 257 -16.35 8.99 15.06
C ILE A 257 -16.24 8.35 13.68
N GLY A 258 -16.72 9.05 12.65
CA GLY A 258 -16.43 8.71 11.27
C GLY A 258 -15.07 9.24 10.85
N VAL A 259 -14.33 8.48 10.04
CA VAL A 259 -13.06 8.92 9.45
C VAL A 259 -13.12 8.71 7.94
N THR A 260 -12.86 9.77 7.19
CA THR A 260 -12.72 9.75 5.74
C THR A 260 -11.43 10.44 5.32
N ALA A 261 -11.10 10.38 4.03
CA ALA A 261 -9.92 11.04 3.52
C ALA A 261 -10.11 11.56 2.10
N GLY A 262 -9.43 12.68 1.81
CA GLY A 262 -9.38 13.28 0.49
C GLY A 262 -8.83 12.34 -0.59
N ALA A 263 -9.18 12.63 -1.84
CA ALA A 263 -8.71 11.87 -2.99
C ALA A 263 -7.17 11.93 -3.21
N SER A 264 -6.48 12.89 -2.58
CA SER A 264 -5.03 13.07 -2.57
C SER A 264 -4.37 12.57 -1.27
N THR A 265 -5.09 11.88 -0.39
CA THR A 265 -4.56 11.40 0.89
C THR A 265 -4.15 9.92 0.80
N PRO A 266 -2.92 9.56 1.15
CA PRO A 266 -2.48 8.16 1.09
C PRO A 266 -3.02 7.34 2.27
N ASN A 267 -3.15 6.02 2.09
CA ASN A 267 -3.73 5.13 3.11
C ASN A 267 -2.96 5.14 4.43
N TRP A 268 -1.62 5.19 4.39
CA TRP A 268 -0.80 5.20 5.60
C TRP A 268 -1.08 6.40 6.51
N LEU A 269 -1.48 7.54 5.94
CA LEU A 269 -1.82 8.76 6.70
C LEU A 269 -3.21 8.63 7.34
N LEU A 270 -4.16 8.08 6.59
CA LEU A 270 -5.48 7.71 7.11
C LEU A 270 -5.37 6.72 8.27
N GLU A 271 -4.58 5.65 8.11
CA GLU A 271 -4.41 4.61 9.14
C GLU A 271 -3.75 5.17 10.41
N ARG A 272 -2.76 6.07 10.29
CA ARG A 272 -2.16 6.74 11.46
C ARG A 272 -3.18 7.54 12.27
N VAL A 273 -4.07 8.26 11.58
CA VAL A 273 -5.17 9.01 12.20
C VAL A 273 -6.16 8.05 12.88
N VAL A 274 -6.61 7.01 12.17
CA VAL A 274 -7.53 5.99 12.71
C VAL A 274 -6.93 5.34 13.95
N ASP A 275 -5.68 4.88 13.87
CA ASP A 275 -4.95 4.28 14.99
C ASP A 275 -4.90 5.24 16.19
N LYS A 276 -4.61 6.53 15.96
CA LYS A 276 -4.48 7.51 17.05
C LYS A 276 -5.82 7.74 17.76
N VAL A 277 -6.92 7.76 17.01
CA VAL A 277 -8.28 7.95 17.55
C VAL A 277 -8.76 6.68 18.26
N GLN A 278 -8.60 5.50 17.65
CA GLN A 278 -8.99 4.22 18.24
C GLN A 278 -8.23 3.93 19.55
N ASN A 279 -6.93 4.21 19.57
CA ASN A 279 -6.09 4.00 20.75
C ASN A 279 -6.27 5.08 21.83
N TYR A 280 -7.01 6.16 21.58
CA TYR A 280 -7.31 7.15 22.61
C TYR A 280 -8.38 6.61 23.55
N GLN A 281 -7.93 6.08 24.69
CA GLN A 281 -8.82 5.64 25.76
C GLN A 281 -9.03 6.79 26.76
N GLY A 282 -10.22 7.38 26.77
CA GLY A 282 -10.69 8.19 27.89
C GLY A 282 -10.66 7.40 29.21
N LYS A 283 -10.67 8.09 30.35
CA LYS A 283 -10.38 7.51 31.69
C LYS A 283 -11.23 6.28 32.11
N LYS A 284 -12.37 5.98 31.47
CA LYS A 284 -13.37 5.00 31.95
C LYS A 284 -13.18 3.53 31.54
N ASN A 285 -12.46 3.18 30.47
CA ASN A 285 -12.42 1.79 29.93
C ASN A 285 -11.14 0.97 30.20
N LYS A 286 -10.36 1.34 31.23
CA LYS A 286 -8.97 0.88 31.38
C LYS A 286 -8.73 -0.62 31.66
N LYS A 287 -9.68 -1.38 32.24
CA LYS A 287 -9.27 -2.58 33.01
C LYS A 287 -9.29 -3.95 32.32
N MET A 288 -10.27 -4.31 31.48
CA MET A 288 -10.40 -5.71 31.02
C MET A 288 -10.21 -5.90 29.50
N GLN A 289 -10.71 -4.99 28.67
CA GLN A 289 -10.62 -5.08 27.21
C GLN A 289 -9.23 -4.64 26.67
N SER A 290 -8.46 -3.88 27.45
CA SER A 290 -7.15 -3.34 27.02
C SER A 290 -5.97 -4.32 27.17
N PHE A 291 -6.08 -5.38 27.97
CA PHE A 291 -4.95 -6.28 28.20
C PHE A 291 -4.76 -7.24 27.02
N THR A 292 -5.82 -7.92 26.59
CA THR A 292 -5.77 -8.88 25.48
C THR A 292 -5.32 -8.21 24.17
N GLU A 293 -5.88 -7.05 23.84
CA GLU A 293 -5.46 -6.28 22.66
C GLU A 293 -3.99 -5.87 22.75
N LYS A 294 -3.53 -5.37 23.91
CA LYS A 294 -2.10 -5.04 24.10
C LYS A 294 -1.20 -6.25 23.97
N VAL A 295 -1.59 -7.39 24.53
CA VAL A 295 -0.82 -8.63 24.42
C VAL A 295 -0.73 -9.06 22.96
N ILE A 296 -1.84 -9.03 22.22
CA ILE A 296 -1.88 -9.35 20.79
C ILE A 296 -0.99 -8.39 19.98
N THR A 297 -1.14 -7.08 20.18
CA THR A 297 -0.30 -6.06 19.50
C THR A 297 1.18 -6.24 19.82
N ILE A 298 1.53 -6.53 21.07
CA ILE A 298 2.93 -6.81 21.45
C ILE A 298 3.41 -8.10 20.80
N LEU A 299 2.61 -9.17 20.83
CA LEU A 299 2.98 -10.48 20.29
C LEU A 299 3.25 -10.43 18.77
N ILE A 300 2.36 -9.77 18.01
CA ILE A 300 2.52 -9.61 16.57
C ILE A 300 3.59 -8.57 16.27
N GLY A 301 3.50 -7.40 16.92
CA GLY A 301 4.41 -6.27 16.69
C GLY A 301 5.87 -6.56 17.03
N SER A 302 6.15 -7.49 17.96
CA SER A 302 7.50 -7.91 18.32
C SER A 302 8.10 -9.01 17.44
N PHE A 303 7.35 -9.54 16.47
CA PHE A 303 7.67 -10.78 15.74
C PHE A 303 7.68 -12.07 16.59
N MET A 304 7.13 -12.07 17.80
CA MET A 304 6.98 -13.31 18.57
C MET A 304 5.95 -14.26 17.94
N TYR A 305 4.84 -13.73 17.40
CA TYR A 305 3.82 -14.54 16.74
C TYR A 305 4.37 -15.30 15.53
N ILE A 306 5.19 -14.66 14.70
CA ILE A 306 5.85 -15.33 13.57
C ILE A 306 6.87 -16.37 14.05
N GLY A 307 7.51 -16.15 15.21
CA GLY A 307 8.36 -17.16 15.87
C GLY A 307 7.59 -18.42 16.28
N ILE A 308 6.38 -18.27 16.83
CA ILE A 308 5.48 -19.41 17.10
C ILE A 308 5.13 -20.14 15.80
N GLY A 309 4.80 -19.38 14.75
CA GLY A 309 4.59 -19.93 13.41
C GLY A 309 5.80 -20.74 12.90
N ALA A 310 7.02 -20.21 13.04
CA ALA A 310 8.26 -20.89 12.66
C ALA A 310 8.46 -22.22 13.40
N ALA A 311 8.21 -22.26 14.71
CA ALA A 311 8.26 -23.49 15.50
C ALA A 311 7.25 -24.53 14.98
N SER A 312 5.98 -24.14 14.83
CA SER A 312 4.92 -25.02 14.31
C SER A 312 5.21 -25.52 12.91
N PHE A 313 5.79 -24.68 12.06
CA PHE A 313 6.11 -25.03 10.69
C PHE A 313 7.33 -25.96 10.58
N SER A 314 8.34 -25.77 11.42
CA SER A 314 9.47 -26.72 11.56
C SER A 314 9.02 -28.06 12.12
N TYR A 315 8.08 -28.06 13.06
CA TYR A 315 7.47 -29.26 13.61
C TYR A 315 6.74 -30.06 12.52
N ALA A 316 5.88 -29.41 11.72
CA ALA A 316 5.19 -30.03 10.59
C ALA A 316 6.15 -30.53 9.50
N SER A 317 7.19 -29.75 9.20
CA SER A 317 8.21 -30.14 8.22
C SER A 317 8.98 -31.38 8.66
N SER A 318 9.25 -31.53 9.97
CA SER A 318 9.89 -32.73 10.53
C SER A 318 9.02 -33.98 10.33
N VAL A 319 7.71 -33.89 10.59
CA VAL A 319 6.79 -35.03 10.35
C VAL A 319 6.68 -35.36 8.86
N LEU A 320 6.65 -34.35 8.00
CA LEU A 320 6.62 -34.55 6.54
C LEU A 320 7.91 -35.18 6.00
N LEU A 321 9.07 -34.89 6.61
CA LEU A 321 10.35 -35.56 6.35
C LEU A 321 10.40 -37.02 6.83
N GLY A 322 9.38 -37.47 7.58
CA GLY A 322 9.34 -38.80 8.19
C GLY A 322 10.18 -38.93 9.45
N ILE A 323 10.55 -37.81 10.11
CA ILE A 323 11.38 -37.81 11.30
C ILE A 323 10.61 -37.36 12.53
N ASN A 324 11.05 -37.82 13.71
CA ASN A 324 10.49 -37.37 14.98
C ASN A 324 10.87 -35.90 15.23
N PRO A 325 9.90 -35.00 15.41
CA PRO A 325 10.20 -33.60 15.65
C PRO A 325 10.99 -33.39 16.94
N ARG A 326 12.06 -32.60 16.89
CA ARG A 326 12.89 -32.27 18.04
C ARG A 326 12.75 -30.80 18.39
N ILE A 327 12.69 -30.48 19.69
CA ILE A 327 12.60 -29.11 20.20
C ILE A 327 13.75 -28.24 19.67
N LYS A 328 14.94 -28.81 19.51
CA LYS A 328 16.11 -28.11 18.96
C LYS A 328 15.85 -27.52 17.56
N PHE A 329 15.19 -28.25 16.65
CA PHE A 329 14.89 -27.75 15.31
C PHE A 329 13.92 -26.57 15.35
N CYS A 330 12.85 -26.72 16.14
CA CYS A 330 11.84 -25.67 16.33
C CYS A 330 12.46 -24.41 16.96
N ALA A 331 13.35 -24.58 17.94
CA ALA A 331 14.04 -23.48 18.60
C ALA A 331 14.99 -22.73 17.66
N ILE A 332 15.75 -23.45 16.83
CA ILE A 332 16.62 -22.83 15.81
C ILE A 332 15.80 -22.00 14.84
N ALA A 333 14.73 -22.58 14.26
CA ALA A 333 13.86 -21.87 13.32
C ALA A 333 13.25 -20.61 13.95
N THR A 334 12.75 -20.72 15.19
CA THR A 334 12.17 -19.60 15.95
C THR A 334 13.19 -18.48 16.15
N LEU A 335 14.36 -18.80 16.71
CA LEU A 335 15.37 -17.80 17.08
C LEU A 335 16.00 -17.15 15.85
N PHE A 336 16.30 -17.93 14.82
CA PHE A 336 16.87 -17.43 13.57
C PHE A 336 15.89 -16.49 12.86
N LEU A 337 14.63 -16.92 12.66
CA LEU A 337 13.64 -16.10 11.95
C LEU A 337 13.24 -14.87 12.77
N PHE A 338 13.06 -15.00 14.09
CA PHE A 338 12.85 -13.84 14.97
C PHE A 338 13.97 -12.81 14.82
N SER A 339 15.23 -13.26 14.91
CA SER A 339 16.39 -12.38 14.69
C SER A 339 16.36 -11.72 13.30
N MET A 340 16.14 -12.51 12.24
CA MET A 340 16.09 -12.01 10.87
C MET A 340 15.05 -10.91 10.70
N TYR A 341 13.81 -11.10 11.20
CA TYR A 341 12.75 -10.09 11.10
C TYR A 341 13.05 -8.85 11.94
N VAL A 342 13.50 -9.02 13.17
CA VAL A 342 13.83 -7.91 14.08
C VAL A 342 14.97 -7.06 13.54
N LEU A 343 16.05 -7.68 13.06
CA LEU A 343 17.21 -6.95 12.53
C LEU A 343 16.90 -6.30 11.16
N ASN A 344 16.13 -6.97 10.30
CA ASN A 344 15.70 -6.39 9.02
C ASN A 344 14.75 -5.20 9.22
N TYR A 345 13.94 -5.18 10.29
CA TYR A 345 13.15 -4.00 10.65
C TYR A 345 14.04 -2.76 10.86
N PHE A 346 15.15 -2.88 11.60
CA PHE A 346 16.05 -1.76 11.87
C PHE A 346 16.75 -1.24 10.60
N THR A 347 17.04 -2.11 9.64
CA THR A 347 17.62 -1.69 8.36
C THR A 347 16.60 -1.02 7.42
N ASN A 348 15.31 -1.06 7.76
CA ASN A 348 14.22 -0.60 6.90
C ASN A 348 13.16 0.23 7.67
N LYS A 349 13.59 0.96 8.70
CA LYS A 349 12.71 1.64 9.66
C LYS A 349 11.72 2.59 8.99
N GLU A 350 12.17 3.37 8.01
CA GLU A 350 11.31 4.33 7.29
C GLU A 350 10.19 3.63 6.52
N ALA A 351 10.50 2.51 5.88
CA ALA A 351 9.50 1.78 5.13
C ALA A 351 8.52 1.06 6.03
N ALA A 352 9.02 0.43 7.09
CA ALA A 352 8.17 -0.22 8.07
C ALA A 352 7.22 0.79 8.75
N ALA A 353 7.64 2.03 8.95
CA ALA A 353 6.78 3.08 9.52
C ALA A 353 5.65 3.55 8.58
N LEU A 354 5.76 3.33 7.27
CA LEU A 354 4.68 3.62 6.32
C LEU A 354 3.73 2.44 6.15
N SER A 355 4.25 1.22 6.08
CA SER A 355 3.43 0.02 5.90
C SER A 355 2.75 -0.43 7.18
N GLU A 356 3.39 -0.24 8.35
CA GLU A 356 2.93 -0.81 9.64
C GLU A 356 3.12 0.20 10.79
N PRO A 357 2.28 1.24 10.87
CA PRO A 357 2.43 2.32 11.85
C PRO A 357 2.42 1.85 13.31
N SER A 358 1.60 0.83 13.62
CA SER A 358 1.49 0.26 14.96
C SER A 358 2.76 -0.46 15.42
N ARG A 359 3.43 -1.21 14.54
CA ARG A 359 4.73 -1.83 14.81
C ARG A 359 5.80 -0.76 15.03
N ALA A 360 5.77 0.30 14.21
CA ALA A 360 6.74 1.37 14.31
C ALA A 360 6.74 2.09 15.66
N LYS A 361 5.57 2.39 16.21
CA LYS A 361 5.42 2.95 17.56
C LYS A 361 6.02 2.06 18.65
N LEU A 362 5.87 0.74 18.55
CA LEU A 362 6.42 -0.22 19.51
C LEU A 362 7.96 -0.21 19.49
N TYR A 363 8.55 -0.21 18.29
CA TYR A 363 9.99 -0.18 18.10
C TYR A 363 10.61 1.17 18.47
N GLU A 364 9.94 2.29 18.20
CA GLU A 364 10.41 3.60 18.67
C GLU A 364 10.54 3.66 20.19
N LYS A 365 9.61 3.03 20.91
CA LYS A 365 9.61 2.99 22.38
C LYS A 365 10.66 2.03 22.96
N HIS A 366 10.93 0.91 22.29
CA HIS A 366 11.72 -0.21 22.85
C HIS A 366 12.90 -0.66 21.97
N GLN A 367 13.41 0.19 21.08
CA GLN A 367 14.44 -0.14 20.08
C GLN A 367 15.66 -0.88 20.65
N GLY A 368 16.23 -0.40 21.77
CA GLY A 368 17.42 -1.01 22.36
C GLY A 368 17.19 -2.46 22.81
N VAL A 369 16.01 -2.74 23.39
CA VAL A 369 15.64 -4.09 23.84
C VAL A 369 15.50 -5.03 22.65
N PHE A 370 14.75 -4.63 21.61
CA PHE A 370 14.59 -5.47 20.42
C PHE A 370 15.90 -5.72 19.69
N MET A 371 16.78 -4.72 19.61
CA MET A 371 18.08 -4.89 18.99
C MET A 371 18.94 -5.93 19.72
N VAL A 372 19.01 -5.84 21.06
CA VAL A 372 19.72 -6.84 21.88
C VAL A 372 19.08 -8.22 21.73
N LEU A 373 17.76 -8.33 21.81
CA LEU A 373 17.05 -9.61 21.65
C LEU A 373 17.30 -10.23 20.27
N GLY A 374 17.29 -9.43 19.20
CA GLY A 374 17.59 -9.91 17.84
C GLY A 374 19.01 -10.46 17.73
N ILE A 375 20.01 -9.73 18.23
CA ILE A 375 21.42 -10.18 18.21
C ILE A 375 21.61 -11.45 19.03
N VAL A 376 21.06 -11.48 20.26
CA VAL A 376 21.14 -12.66 21.13
C VAL A 376 20.46 -13.87 20.49
N ALA A 377 19.29 -13.69 19.89
CA ALA A 377 18.60 -14.75 19.17
C ALA A 377 19.42 -15.26 17.96
N ALA A 378 20.11 -14.37 17.23
CA ALA A 378 21.01 -14.77 16.15
C ALA A 378 22.11 -15.72 16.67
N ILE A 379 22.82 -15.31 17.72
CA ILE A 379 23.92 -16.06 18.34
C ILE A 379 23.42 -17.40 18.87
N LEU A 380 22.32 -17.40 19.63
CA LEU A 380 21.76 -18.63 20.19
C LEU A 380 21.31 -19.60 19.10
N SER A 381 20.74 -19.10 17.99
CA SER A 381 20.34 -19.96 16.87
C SER A 381 21.54 -20.64 16.21
N SER A 382 22.65 -19.93 15.99
CA SER A 382 23.91 -20.49 15.49
C SER A 382 24.53 -21.50 16.47
N VAL A 383 24.57 -21.17 17.77
CA VAL A 383 25.10 -22.10 18.79
C VAL A 383 24.29 -23.38 18.82
N LEU A 384 22.95 -23.30 18.82
CA LEU A 384 22.09 -24.48 18.78
C LEU A 384 22.29 -25.30 17.51
N ALA A 385 22.43 -24.65 16.35
CA ALA A 385 22.71 -25.32 15.08
C ALA A 385 24.05 -26.07 15.11
N PHE A 386 25.09 -25.49 15.72
CA PHE A 386 26.38 -26.16 15.94
C PHE A 386 26.25 -27.41 16.82
N THR A 387 25.36 -27.41 17.81
CA THR A 387 25.09 -28.62 18.62
C THR A 387 24.39 -29.75 17.87
N ILE A 388 23.87 -29.48 16.66
CA ILE A 388 23.31 -30.50 15.77
C ILE A 388 24.45 -31.08 14.94
N ASN A 389 25.07 -30.25 14.10
CA ASN A 389 26.27 -30.56 13.33
C ASN A 389 26.85 -29.28 12.70
N ILE A 390 28.03 -29.41 12.09
CA ILE A 390 28.74 -28.29 11.46
C ILE A 390 28.01 -27.75 10.22
N ASP A 391 27.32 -28.61 9.47
CA ASP A 391 26.60 -28.21 8.25
C ASP A 391 25.41 -27.31 8.59
N ALA A 392 24.62 -27.67 9.61
CA ALA A 392 23.52 -26.88 10.13
C ALA A 392 24.00 -25.52 10.64
N PHE A 393 25.15 -25.48 11.33
CA PHE A 393 25.77 -24.22 11.74
C PHE A 393 26.07 -23.32 10.54
N PHE A 394 26.74 -23.84 9.50
CA PHE A 394 27.05 -23.04 8.31
C PHE A 394 25.81 -22.59 7.57
N CYS A 395 24.76 -23.40 7.47
CA CYS A 395 23.48 -23.00 6.89
C CYS A 395 22.89 -21.77 7.61
N ILE A 396 22.80 -21.79 8.94
CA ILE A 396 22.26 -20.66 9.72
C ILE A 396 23.20 -19.45 9.71
N PHE A 397 24.52 -19.69 9.82
CA PHE A 397 25.53 -18.63 9.79
C PHE A 397 25.50 -17.87 8.47
N PHE A 398 25.56 -18.59 7.34
CA PHE A 398 25.51 -17.95 6.02
C PHE A 398 24.16 -17.30 5.75
N ALA A 399 23.03 -17.91 6.15
CA ALA A 399 21.73 -17.28 6.01
C ALA A 399 21.63 -15.96 6.80
N SER A 400 22.21 -15.91 8.01
CA SER A 400 22.28 -14.70 8.84
C SER A 400 23.18 -13.62 8.21
N LEU A 401 24.36 -14.03 7.72
CA LEU A 401 25.30 -13.13 7.04
C LEU A 401 24.69 -12.57 5.76
N PHE A 402 23.99 -13.40 4.98
CA PHE A 402 23.31 -12.99 3.76
C PHE A 402 22.21 -11.98 4.05
N GLY A 403 21.45 -12.15 5.15
CA GLY A 403 20.45 -11.18 5.61
C GLY A 403 21.03 -9.78 5.85
N ILE A 404 22.26 -9.69 6.37
CA ILE A 404 22.99 -8.43 6.57
C ILE A 404 23.54 -7.90 5.24
N ALA A 405 24.19 -8.77 4.46
CA ALA A 405 24.86 -8.42 3.22
C ALA A 405 23.90 -8.04 2.08
N TYR A 406 22.66 -8.51 2.11
CA TYR A 406 21.65 -8.31 1.07
C TYR A 406 21.42 -6.84 0.67
N ARG A 407 21.56 -5.90 1.63
CA ARG A 407 21.41 -4.46 1.40
C ARG A 407 22.73 -3.72 1.20
N VAL A 408 23.86 -4.37 1.39
CA VAL A 408 25.17 -3.74 1.18
C VAL A 408 25.33 -3.46 -0.31
N SER A 409 25.63 -2.20 -0.63
CA SER A 409 25.94 -1.80 -2.01
C SER A 409 27.33 -2.30 -2.38
N ILE A 410 27.38 -3.38 -3.15
CA ILE A 410 28.64 -4.04 -3.54
C ILE A 410 29.37 -3.23 -4.64
N VAL A 411 28.63 -2.45 -5.43
CA VAL A 411 29.17 -1.69 -6.57
C VAL A 411 29.47 -0.23 -6.19
N PRO A 412 30.71 0.27 -6.35
CA PRO A 412 31.08 1.67 -6.10
C PRO A 412 30.30 2.66 -7.00
N LYS A 413 30.06 3.89 -6.51
CA LYS A 413 29.28 4.93 -7.23
C LYS A 413 29.80 5.23 -8.65
N LYS A 414 31.11 5.08 -8.89
CA LYS A 414 31.75 5.35 -10.18
C LYS A 414 31.29 4.42 -11.32
N PHE A 415 30.74 3.25 -10.99
CA PHE A 415 30.24 2.27 -11.96
C PHE A 415 28.71 2.23 -12.06
N ALA A 416 28.02 3.20 -11.47
CA ALA A 416 26.55 3.26 -11.45
C ALA A 416 25.93 3.41 -12.84
N SER A 417 26.66 3.96 -13.82
CA SER A 417 26.22 4.08 -15.21
C SER A 417 26.25 2.76 -15.99
N ILE A 418 26.94 1.73 -15.49
CA ILE A 418 27.13 0.44 -16.18
C ILE A 418 26.26 -0.66 -15.56
N VAL A 419 26.03 -0.60 -14.24
CA VAL A 419 25.33 -1.67 -13.51
C VAL A 419 23.98 -1.17 -12.99
N ARG A 420 22.89 -1.75 -13.52
CA ARG A 420 21.50 -1.41 -13.19
C ARG A 420 21.13 -1.56 -11.70
N TYR A 421 21.72 -2.54 -11.01
CA TYR A 421 21.45 -2.80 -9.59
C TYR A 421 22.75 -2.86 -8.79
N ARG A 422 22.85 -2.05 -7.73
CA ARG A 422 24.05 -1.93 -6.89
C ARG A 422 23.98 -2.76 -5.61
N SER A 423 22.78 -3.22 -5.24
CA SER A 423 22.55 -4.17 -4.15
C SER A 423 21.53 -5.22 -4.58
N LEU A 424 21.56 -6.39 -3.95
CA LEU A 424 20.54 -7.43 -4.18
C LEU A 424 19.15 -6.92 -3.80
N ALA A 425 19.07 -6.03 -2.81
CA ALA A 425 17.82 -5.37 -2.39
C ALA A 425 17.11 -4.53 -3.44
N GLN A 426 17.78 -4.17 -4.53
CA GLN A 426 17.19 -3.42 -5.65
C GLN A 426 16.60 -4.33 -6.73
N ILE A 427 16.89 -5.64 -6.70
CA ILE A 427 16.37 -6.59 -7.68
C ILE A 427 14.91 -6.91 -7.32
N PRO A 428 13.93 -6.67 -8.22
CA PRO A 428 12.54 -6.97 -7.95
C PRO A 428 12.33 -8.44 -7.59
N GLY A 429 11.60 -8.72 -6.50
CA GLY A 429 11.29 -10.09 -6.08
C GLY A 429 12.38 -10.80 -5.27
N SER A 430 13.57 -10.23 -5.18
CA SER A 430 14.69 -10.85 -4.47
C SER A 430 14.42 -11.03 -2.98
N LYS A 431 13.79 -10.05 -2.33
CA LYS A 431 13.41 -10.11 -0.90
C LYS A 431 12.52 -11.32 -0.65
N GLU A 432 11.51 -11.50 -1.49
CA GLU A 432 10.51 -12.56 -1.37
C GLU A 432 11.18 -13.93 -1.54
N MET A 433 12.13 -14.05 -2.49
CA MET A 433 12.93 -15.26 -2.66
C MET A 433 13.81 -15.55 -1.45
N PHE A 434 14.58 -14.57 -0.97
CA PHE A 434 15.52 -14.78 0.14
C PHE A 434 14.82 -15.11 1.46
N ILE A 435 13.70 -14.43 1.77
CA ILE A 435 12.89 -14.78 2.94
C ILE A 435 12.38 -16.22 2.82
N SER A 436 11.86 -16.60 1.65
CA SER A 436 11.32 -17.96 1.44
C SER A 436 12.41 -19.03 1.53
N ILE A 437 13.62 -18.76 1.05
CA ILE A 437 14.79 -19.64 1.19
C ILE A 437 15.21 -19.74 2.66
N ALA A 438 15.30 -18.62 3.39
CA ALA A 438 15.69 -18.62 4.80
C ALA A 438 14.73 -19.46 5.66
N TRP A 439 13.43 -19.38 5.37
CA TRP A 439 12.44 -20.27 5.98
C TRP A 439 12.63 -21.72 5.57
N ALA A 440 12.72 -22.05 4.27
CA ALA A 440 12.90 -23.43 3.81
C ALA A 440 14.17 -24.09 4.39
N VAL A 441 15.26 -23.32 4.51
CA VAL A 441 16.48 -23.75 5.18
C VAL A 441 16.21 -24.04 6.65
N SER A 442 15.71 -23.07 7.41
CA SER A 442 15.56 -23.19 8.86
C SER A 442 14.47 -24.18 9.30
N THR A 443 13.35 -24.27 8.59
CA THR A 443 12.23 -25.14 8.95
C THR A 443 12.28 -26.51 8.27
N GLY A 444 12.98 -26.66 7.13
CA GLY A 444 13.03 -27.91 6.36
C GLY A 444 14.43 -28.53 6.29
N LEU A 445 15.43 -27.78 5.81
CA LEU A 445 16.79 -28.31 5.64
C LEU A 445 17.48 -28.63 6.98
N ILE A 446 17.33 -27.78 8.01
CA ILE A 446 17.94 -28.02 9.32
C ILE A 446 17.44 -29.32 9.97
N PRO A 447 16.12 -29.60 10.05
CA PRO A 447 15.65 -30.90 10.52
C PRO A 447 16.21 -32.08 9.71
N PHE A 448 16.30 -31.96 8.38
CA PHE A 448 16.87 -32.98 7.50
C PHE A 448 18.34 -33.25 7.84
N LEU A 449 19.18 -32.21 7.93
CA LEU A 449 20.59 -32.35 8.29
C LEU A 449 20.78 -32.91 9.70
N GLY A 450 19.86 -32.63 10.62
CA GLY A 450 19.95 -33.06 12.02
C GLY A 450 19.40 -34.44 12.34
N ALA A 451 18.84 -35.14 11.36
CA ALA A 451 18.21 -36.45 11.53
C ALA A 451 18.64 -37.41 10.41
N PRO A 452 19.57 -38.34 10.69
CA PRO A 452 20.02 -39.36 9.74
C PRO A 452 18.89 -40.24 9.19
N GLU A 453 17.82 -40.42 9.97
CA GLU A 453 16.61 -41.15 9.59
C GLU A 453 15.74 -40.44 8.52
N SER A 454 16.10 -39.24 8.09
CA SER A 454 15.32 -38.46 7.12
C SER A 454 15.32 -39.06 5.72
N SER A 455 14.17 -39.01 5.05
CA SER A 455 14.05 -39.51 3.68
C SER A 455 14.57 -38.48 2.68
N LEU A 456 15.56 -38.85 1.88
CA LEU A 456 16.08 -37.98 0.79
C LEU A 456 15.00 -37.65 -0.25
N SER A 457 14.03 -38.56 -0.48
CA SER A 457 12.92 -38.31 -1.42
C SER A 457 11.90 -37.31 -0.90
N SER A 458 11.82 -37.13 0.42
CA SER A 458 10.90 -36.19 1.07
C SER A 458 11.42 -34.74 1.09
N LEU A 459 12.76 -34.57 1.05
CA LEU A 459 13.39 -33.25 1.17
C LEU A 459 12.92 -32.26 0.08
N PRO A 460 12.89 -32.59 -1.23
CA PRO A 460 12.40 -31.66 -2.25
C PRO A 460 10.95 -31.22 -2.02
N VAL A 461 10.10 -32.13 -1.53
CA VAL A 461 8.69 -31.84 -1.23
C VAL A 461 8.58 -30.86 -0.07
N VAL A 462 9.34 -31.08 1.01
CA VAL A 462 9.38 -30.22 2.19
C VAL A 462 9.92 -28.84 1.86
N LEU A 463 11.00 -28.75 1.08
CA LEU A 463 11.56 -27.47 0.64
C LEU A 463 10.59 -26.72 -0.28
N ALA A 464 9.95 -27.40 -1.23
CA ALA A 464 8.95 -26.80 -2.11
C ALA A 464 7.72 -26.31 -1.33
N PHE A 465 7.24 -27.09 -0.36
CA PHE A 465 6.12 -26.72 0.49
C PHE A 465 6.45 -25.49 1.35
N THR A 466 7.55 -25.55 2.09
CA THR A 466 7.98 -24.45 2.97
C THR A 466 8.25 -23.17 2.19
N PHE A 467 8.98 -23.25 1.09
CA PHE A 467 9.24 -22.13 0.20
C PHE A 467 7.94 -21.53 -0.35
N SER A 468 7.06 -22.35 -0.92
CA SER A 468 5.85 -21.86 -1.59
C SER A 468 4.91 -21.17 -0.60
N MET A 469 4.74 -21.72 0.60
CA MET A 469 3.89 -21.13 1.63
C MET A 469 4.39 -19.75 2.08
N VAL A 470 5.69 -19.63 2.33
CA VAL A 470 6.31 -18.38 2.77
C VAL A 470 6.36 -17.36 1.63
N PHE A 471 6.60 -17.81 0.40
CA PHE A 471 6.57 -16.96 -0.78
C PHE A 471 5.18 -16.37 -0.99
N MET A 472 4.13 -17.20 -0.95
CA MET A 472 2.75 -16.75 -1.08
C MET A 472 2.37 -15.75 0.02
N ARG A 473 2.78 -16.00 1.27
CA ARG A 473 2.59 -15.08 2.40
C ARG A 473 3.29 -13.74 2.15
N THR A 474 4.56 -13.76 1.76
CA THR A 474 5.37 -12.54 1.63
C THR A 474 4.89 -11.68 0.47
N VAL A 475 4.65 -12.29 -0.69
CA VAL A 475 4.16 -11.58 -1.87
C VAL A 475 2.76 -11.00 -1.64
N LEU A 476 1.90 -11.67 -0.88
CA LEU A 476 0.58 -11.12 -0.54
C LEU A 476 0.70 -9.83 0.28
N LEU A 477 1.61 -9.79 1.26
CA LEU A 477 1.83 -8.58 2.05
C LEU A 477 2.40 -7.45 1.17
N ASP A 478 3.25 -7.76 0.20
CA ASP A 478 3.67 -6.74 -0.78
C ASP A 478 2.50 -6.26 -1.64
N VAL A 479 1.54 -7.14 -2.00
CA VAL A 479 0.31 -6.75 -2.73
C VAL A 479 -0.57 -5.80 -1.89
N ARG A 480 -0.51 -5.90 -0.55
CA ARG A 480 -1.11 -4.94 0.40
C ARG A 480 -0.35 -3.62 0.38
N ASP A 481 0.98 -3.68 0.43
CA ASP A 481 1.85 -2.54 0.71
C ASP A 481 2.37 -1.81 -0.52
N VAL A 482 1.97 -2.21 -1.74
CA VAL A 482 2.38 -1.63 -3.04
C VAL A 482 2.47 -0.10 -3.03
N GLN A 483 1.47 0.57 -2.46
CA GLN A 483 1.45 2.04 -2.44
C GLN A 483 2.55 2.62 -1.56
N GLY A 484 2.76 2.04 -0.36
CA GLY A 484 3.83 2.47 0.53
C GLY A 484 5.19 2.16 -0.08
N ASP A 485 5.38 0.94 -0.58
CA ASP A 485 6.64 0.48 -1.17
C ASP A 485 7.06 1.32 -2.39
N ARG A 486 6.12 1.69 -3.27
CA ARG A 486 6.39 2.60 -4.41
C ARG A 486 6.86 3.98 -3.93
N ILE A 487 6.19 4.58 -2.94
CA ILE A 487 6.54 5.90 -2.39
C ILE A 487 7.95 5.90 -1.76
N ILE A 488 8.49 4.75 -1.39
CA ILE A 488 9.84 4.62 -0.82
C ILE A 488 10.86 4.17 -1.88
N GLY A 489 10.40 3.85 -3.10
CA GLY A 489 11.26 3.41 -4.20
C GLY A 489 11.72 1.96 -4.08
N LYS A 490 10.95 1.11 -3.38
CA LYS A 490 11.20 -0.33 -3.35
C LYS A 490 10.62 -1.00 -4.59
N GLU A 491 11.37 -1.95 -5.12
CA GLU A 491 10.95 -2.80 -6.23
C GLU A 491 10.44 -4.15 -5.71
N THR A 492 9.12 -4.31 -5.61
CA THR A 492 8.48 -5.58 -5.23
C THR A 492 7.83 -6.26 -6.44
N ILE A 493 7.53 -7.56 -6.35
CA ILE A 493 6.87 -8.30 -7.45
C ILE A 493 5.58 -7.61 -7.94
N PRO A 494 4.65 -7.17 -7.06
CA PRO A 494 3.45 -6.45 -7.49
C PRO A 494 3.71 -5.14 -8.23
N ILE A 495 4.84 -4.48 -7.95
CA ILE A 495 5.26 -3.24 -8.61
C ILE A 495 5.78 -3.54 -10.01
N ALA A 496 6.64 -4.57 -10.14
CA ALA A 496 7.31 -4.93 -11.37
C ALA A 496 6.38 -5.54 -12.43
N ILE A 497 5.48 -6.46 -12.04
CA ILE A 497 4.60 -7.18 -12.98
C ILE A 497 3.12 -6.82 -12.85
N GLY A 498 2.76 -5.99 -11.87
CA GLY A 498 1.39 -5.55 -11.63
C GLY A 498 0.58 -6.50 -10.74
N LYS A 499 -0.29 -5.91 -9.91
CA LYS A 499 -1.11 -6.60 -8.88
C LYS A 499 -1.94 -7.77 -9.40
N ASN A 500 -2.49 -7.70 -10.61
CA ASN A 500 -3.33 -8.76 -11.17
C ASN A 500 -2.49 -9.97 -11.60
N ASN A 501 -1.36 -9.74 -12.26
CA ASN A 501 -0.43 -10.80 -12.65
C ASN A 501 0.19 -11.47 -11.42
N THR A 502 0.54 -10.68 -10.40
CA THR A 502 1.01 -11.25 -9.12
C THR A 502 -0.03 -12.14 -8.48
N LYS A 503 -1.30 -11.73 -8.42
CA LYS A 503 -2.38 -12.58 -7.91
C LYS A 503 -2.52 -13.88 -8.72
N ALA A 504 -2.40 -13.82 -10.05
CA ALA A 504 -2.45 -15.00 -10.89
C ALA A 504 -1.30 -15.97 -10.58
N ILE A 505 -0.08 -15.46 -10.40
CA ILE A 505 1.08 -16.28 -9.98
C ILE A 505 0.80 -16.98 -8.65
N LEU A 506 0.26 -16.26 -7.65
CA LEU A 506 -0.06 -16.85 -6.35
C LEU A 506 -1.09 -17.98 -6.44
N VAL A 507 -2.12 -17.82 -7.28
CA VAL A 507 -3.12 -18.86 -7.54
C VAL A 507 -2.47 -20.08 -8.20
N VAL A 508 -1.65 -19.87 -9.23
CA VAL A 508 -0.94 -20.96 -9.92
C VAL A 508 -0.02 -21.71 -8.96
N MET A 509 0.76 -21.00 -8.15
CA MET A 509 1.62 -21.63 -7.14
C MET A 509 0.82 -22.45 -6.12
N SER A 510 -0.34 -21.96 -5.67
CA SER A 510 -1.19 -22.71 -4.74
C SER A 510 -1.76 -23.98 -5.37
N ILE A 511 -2.08 -23.97 -6.67
CA ILE A 511 -2.54 -25.15 -7.42
C ILE A 511 -1.40 -26.16 -7.55
N LEU A 512 -0.21 -25.71 -7.97
CA LEU A 512 0.96 -26.57 -8.10
C LEU A 512 1.35 -27.21 -6.76
N LEU A 513 1.27 -26.43 -5.68
CA LEU A 513 1.54 -26.95 -4.34
C LEU A 513 0.51 -28.01 -3.92
N THR A 514 -0.78 -27.77 -4.20
CA THR A 514 -1.84 -28.75 -3.93
C THR A 514 -1.60 -30.06 -4.70
N ILE A 515 -1.23 -29.97 -5.97
CA ILE A 515 -0.89 -31.13 -6.80
C ILE A 515 0.31 -31.89 -6.21
N LEU A 516 1.37 -31.17 -5.81
CA LEU A 516 2.56 -31.77 -5.20
C LEU A 516 2.23 -32.53 -3.92
N LEU A 517 1.40 -31.96 -3.03
CA LEU A 517 0.98 -32.61 -1.79
C LEU A 517 0.13 -33.86 -2.02
N ILE A 518 -0.67 -33.91 -3.10
CA ILE A 518 -1.45 -35.10 -3.47
C ILE A 518 -0.55 -36.19 -4.06
N ILE A 519 0.37 -35.84 -4.95
CA ILE A 519 1.20 -36.79 -5.70
C ILE A 519 2.34 -37.37 -4.86
N SER A 520 2.92 -36.56 -3.96
CA SER A 520 4.06 -36.97 -3.13
C SER A 520 3.87 -38.27 -2.33
N PRO A 521 2.75 -38.50 -1.61
CA PRO A 521 2.51 -39.78 -0.94
C PRO A 521 2.23 -40.93 -1.91
N ILE A 522 1.56 -40.69 -3.05
CA ILE A 522 1.27 -41.72 -4.06
C ILE A 522 2.56 -42.31 -4.63
N ASN A 523 3.57 -41.47 -4.85
CA ASN A 523 4.89 -41.88 -5.34
C ASN A 523 5.85 -42.35 -4.23
N GLY A 524 5.40 -42.42 -2.98
CA GLY A 524 6.24 -42.81 -1.84
C GLY A 524 7.34 -41.80 -1.47
N TRP A 525 7.22 -40.54 -1.92
CA TRP A 525 8.18 -39.49 -1.56
C TRP A 525 7.97 -38.98 -0.13
N THR A 526 6.73 -39.01 0.37
CA THR A 526 6.35 -38.55 1.71
C THR A 526 5.32 -39.49 2.33
N SER A 527 5.08 -39.37 3.64
CA SER A 527 4.00 -40.10 4.31
C SER A 527 2.61 -39.57 3.95
N GLY A 528 1.56 -40.30 4.35
CA GLY A 528 0.15 -39.85 4.21
C GLY A 528 -0.16 -38.53 4.93
N PHE A 529 0.73 -38.06 5.81
CA PHE A 529 0.64 -36.73 6.42
C PHE A 529 0.57 -35.60 5.39
N SER A 530 1.13 -35.79 4.18
CA SER A 530 1.06 -34.80 3.09
C SER A 530 -0.39 -34.36 2.77
N TYR A 531 -1.35 -35.28 2.84
CA TYR A 531 -2.78 -34.95 2.65
C TYR A 531 -3.34 -34.03 3.73
N TYR A 532 -2.83 -34.13 4.97
CA TYR A 532 -3.26 -33.30 6.09
C TYR A 532 -2.73 -31.87 5.96
N LEU A 533 -1.82 -31.58 5.03
CA LEU A 533 -1.36 -30.23 4.74
C LEU A 533 -2.19 -29.52 3.65
N LEU A 534 -3.12 -30.21 2.98
CA LEU A 534 -4.03 -29.59 2.00
C LEU A 534 -4.86 -28.43 2.56
N PRO A 535 -5.35 -28.46 3.81
CA PRO A 535 -5.99 -27.30 4.44
C PRO A 535 -5.10 -26.05 4.47
N CYS A 536 -3.77 -26.17 4.53
CA CYS A 536 -2.86 -25.03 4.53
C CYS A 536 -2.82 -24.35 3.15
N ALA A 537 -2.85 -25.13 2.07
CA ALA A 537 -2.96 -24.61 0.70
C ALA A 537 -4.36 -24.00 0.45
N ALA A 538 -5.42 -24.65 0.94
CA ALA A 538 -6.78 -24.10 0.86
C ALA A 538 -6.92 -22.79 1.63
N TYR A 539 -6.33 -22.71 2.83
CA TYR A 539 -6.28 -21.48 3.64
C TYR A 539 -5.55 -20.36 2.90
N ALA A 540 -4.46 -20.68 2.20
CA ALA A 540 -3.73 -19.74 1.34
C ALA A 540 -4.61 -19.14 0.24
N CYS A 541 -5.36 -19.98 -0.48
CA CYS A 541 -6.36 -19.52 -1.44
C CYS A 541 -7.48 -18.68 -0.79
N GLY A 542 -7.95 -19.10 0.38
CA GLY A 542 -9.03 -18.45 1.12
C GLY A 542 -8.70 -17.01 1.48
N TYR A 543 -7.52 -16.75 2.05
CA TYR A 543 -7.16 -15.36 2.36
C TYR A 543 -6.84 -14.54 1.11
N LEU A 544 -6.35 -15.13 0.01
CA LEU A 544 -6.19 -14.42 -1.28
C LEU A 544 -7.54 -13.93 -1.82
N TYR A 545 -8.58 -14.75 -1.69
CA TYR A 545 -9.95 -14.39 -2.04
C TYR A 545 -10.51 -13.29 -1.13
N LEU A 546 -10.38 -13.44 0.19
CA LEU A 546 -10.86 -12.44 1.16
C LEU A 546 -10.16 -11.09 0.99
N TYR A 547 -8.86 -11.12 0.71
CA TYR A 547 -8.08 -9.93 0.37
C TYR A 547 -8.60 -9.27 -0.93
N HIS A 548 -8.90 -10.05 -1.97
CA HIS A 548 -9.49 -9.53 -3.20
C HIS A 548 -10.83 -8.81 -2.94
N LYS A 549 -11.65 -9.35 -2.04
CA LYS A 549 -12.93 -8.76 -1.63
C LYS A 549 -12.80 -7.59 -0.64
N ARG A 550 -11.58 -7.23 -0.20
CA ARG A 550 -11.30 -6.21 0.82
C ARG A 550 -12.05 -6.47 2.15
N LEU A 551 -12.17 -7.74 2.53
CA LEU A 551 -12.82 -8.15 3.78
C LEU A 551 -11.83 -8.27 4.94
N ILE A 552 -10.52 -8.31 4.66
CA ILE A 552 -9.47 -8.36 5.67
C ILE A 552 -9.04 -6.92 6.02
N PRO A 553 -8.91 -6.56 7.32
CA PRO A 553 -8.35 -5.28 7.75
C PRO A 553 -6.94 -5.05 7.19
N SER A 554 -6.50 -3.80 7.03
CA SER A 554 -5.16 -3.49 6.50
C SER A 554 -4.04 -3.52 7.55
N ASP A 555 -4.37 -3.70 8.83
CA ASP A 555 -3.47 -3.60 9.97
C ASP A 555 -2.75 -4.94 10.32
N LEU A 556 -2.22 -5.03 11.54
CA LEU A 556 -1.58 -6.21 12.13
C LEU A 556 -2.47 -7.47 12.09
N ALA A 557 -3.79 -7.34 11.98
CA ALA A 557 -4.70 -8.47 11.85
C ALA A 557 -4.49 -9.21 10.51
N CYS A 558 -4.14 -8.50 9.43
CA CYS A 558 -3.82 -9.13 8.15
C CYS A 558 -2.62 -10.07 8.28
N GLU A 559 -1.53 -9.58 8.87
CA GLU A 559 -0.34 -10.39 9.13
C GLU A 559 -0.67 -11.59 10.03
N SER A 560 -1.49 -11.38 11.06
CA SER A 560 -1.89 -12.47 11.97
C SER A 560 -2.67 -13.58 11.26
N ILE A 561 -3.59 -13.19 10.38
CA ILE A 561 -4.38 -14.12 9.56
C ILE A 561 -3.46 -14.86 8.60
N THR A 562 -2.53 -14.18 7.93
CA THR A 562 -1.61 -14.87 6.99
C THR A 562 -0.64 -15.79 7.74
N ASP A 563 -0.11 -15.35 8.87
CA ASP A 563 0.91 -16.08 9.65
C ASP A 563 0.31 -17.26 10.42
N PHE A 564 -1.00 -17.23 10.69
CA PHE A 564 -1.72 -18.39 11.25
C PHE A 564 -1.56 -19.65 10.39
N ASN A 565 -1.31 -19.52 9.09
CA ASN A 565 -1.11 -20.67 8.21
C ASN A 565 0.10 -21.54 8.62
N PHE A 566 1.12 -20.94 9.22
CA PHE A 566 2.28 -21.68 9.74
C PHE A 566 1.93 -22.46 11.02
N ILE A 567 1.06 -21.88 11.86
CA ILE A 567 0.52 -22.54 13.06
C ILE A 567 -0.43 -23.66 12.66
N LEU A 568 -1.27 -23.43 11.65
CA LEU A 568 -2.20 -24.42 11.10
C LEU A 568 -1.47 -25.69 10.68
N ALA A 569 -0.31 -25.58 10.02
CA ALA A 569 0.50 -26.73 9.66
C ALA A 569 0.90 -27.58 10.89
N GLY A 570 1.26 -26.94 12.02
CA GLY A 570 1.54 -27.63 13.28
C GLY A 570 0.30 -28.27 13.90
N ILE A 571 -0.86 -27.60 13.82
CA ILE A 571 -2.15 -28.17 14.27
C ILE A 571 -2.49 -29.43 13.46
N MET A 572 -2.24 -29.42 12.15
CA MET A 572 -2.47 -30.60 11.29
C MET A 572 -1.65 -31.81 11.73
N VAL A 573 -0.45 -31.60 12.30
CA VAL A 573 0.34 -32.70 12.89
C VAL A 573 -0.37 -33.30 14.10
N ALA A 574 -0.91 -32.47 14.99
CA ALA A 574 -1.65 -32.96 16.16
C ALA A 574 -2.90 -33.75 15.75
N ILE A 575 -3.61 -33.30 14.70
CA ILE A 575 -4.74 -34.02 14.11
C ILE A 575 -4.29 -35.35 13.52
N TRP A 576 -3.20 -35.38 12.75
CA TRP A 576 -2.64 -36.61 12.19
C TRP A 576 -2.30 -37.64 13.27
N HIS A 577 -1.62 -37.21 14.34
CA HIS A 577 -1.32 -38.09 15.47
C HIS A 577 -2.56 -38.57 16.21
N PHE A 578 -3.66 -37.82 16.21
CA PHE A 578 -4.88 -38.25 16.89
C PHE A 578 -5.67 -39.30 16.08
N PHE A 579 -5.65 -39.21 14.74
CA PHE A 579 -6.48 -40.05 13.87
C PHE A 579 -5.76 -41.22 13.21
N VAL A 580 -4.42 -41.24 13.17
CA VAL A 580 -3.67 -42.22 12.36
C VAL A 580 -2.56 -42.95 13.11
N ILE A 581 -1.91 -42.30 14.08
CA ILE A 581 -0.87 -42.91 14.93
C ILE A 581 -1.51 -43.34 16.24
#